data_AF-A0A344TJQ8-F1
#
_entry.id   AF-A0A344TJQ8-F1
#
_cell.length_a   1.000
_cell.length_b   1.000
_cell.length_c   1.000
_cell.angle_alpha   90.00
_cell.angle_beta   90.00
_cell.angle_gamma   90.00
#
_symmetry.space_group_name_H-M   'P 1'
#
loop_
_entity.id
_entity.type
_entity.pdbx_description
1 polymer ?
#
loop_
_entity_poly.entity_id
_entity_poly.type
_entity_poly.pdbx_seq_one_letter_code
_entity_poly.pdbx_strand_id
1 'polypeptide(L)'
;MNDKLFDLKNDRRLSVYLYRMGFGTWLLYILMGAPFLHQFIMYRTHCAIMCVMLMVFGLSASMYYDYYHHHREFEQKKKWLIVSYIVLAGLIYFLILRDKPFNFNLF
;
A
#
# COMPACT_ATOMS: atom_id res chain seq x y z
N MET A 1 22.91 -22.62 9.02
CA MET A 1 23.24 -21.22 8.62
C MET A 1 22.13 -20.62 7.75
N ASN A 2 20.87 -21.05 7.90
CA ASN A 2 19.74 -20.63 7.04
C ASN A 2 18.50 -20.14 7.82
N ASP A 3 18.49 -20.19 9.15
CA ASP A 3 17.27 -19.92 9.93
C ASP A 3 17.01 -18.45 10.26
N LYS A 4 17.82 -17.52 9.77
CA LYS A 4 17.69 -16.08 10.10
C LYS A 4 17.11 -15.21 8.99
N LEU A 5 16.97 -15.73 7.76
CA LEU A 5 16.57 -14.89 6.62
C LEU A 5 15.08 -14.47 6.64
N PHE A 6 14.25 -15.18 7.43
CA PHE A 6 12.83 -14.89 7.64
C PHE A 6 12.48 -14.66 9.11
N ASP A 7 13.47 -14.32 9.95
CA ASP A 7 13.18 -13.95 11.33
C ASP A 7 12.63 -12.52 11.37
N LEU A 8 11.35 -12.37 11.01
CA LEU A 8 10.64 -11.08 11.04
C LEU A 8 10.69 -10.41 12.42
N LYS A 9 10.97 -11.18 13.48
CA LYS A 9 11.13 -10.65 14.84
C LYS A 9 12.42 -9.86 14.98
N ASN A 10 13.47 -10.21 14.24
CA ASN A 10 14.82 -9.67 14.40
C ASN A 10 15.34 -8.89 13.18
N ASP A 11 14.75 -9.06 11.99
CA ASP A 11 15.22 -8.41 10.76
C ASP A 11 14.11 -7.62 10.03
N ARG A 12 14.30 -6.31 9.92
CA ARG A 12 13.37 -5.37 9.26
C ARG A 12 13.42 -5.44 7.72
N ARG A 13 14.39 -6.18 7.16
CA ARG A 13 14.70 -6.16 5.71
C ARG A 13 13.52 -6.56 4.83
N LEU A 14 12.72 -7.53 5.26
CA LEU A 14 11.54 -7.99 4.51
C LEU A 14 10.54 -6.85 4.29
N SER A 15 10.25 -6.06 5.34
CA SER A 15 9.36 -4.90 5.23
C SER A 15 9.88 -3.86 4.24
N VAL A 16 11.20 -3.65 4.20
CA VAL A 16 11.85 -2.71 3.28
C VAL A 16 11.77 -3.21 1.84
N TYR A 17 11.99 -4.51 1.59
CA TYR A 17 11.85 -5.08 0.26
C TYR A 17 10.42 -5.01 -0.25
N LEU A 18 9.43 -5.32 0.59
CA LEU A 18 8.01 -5.18 0.26
C LEU A 18 7.65 -3.74 -0.07
N TYR A 19 8.13 -2.78 0.72
CA TYR A 19 7.91 -1.36 0.46
C TYR A 19 8.55 -0.91 -0.87
N ARG A 20 9.77 -1.38 -1.18
CA ARG A 20 10.45 -1.10 -2.46
C ARG A 20 9.69 -1.70 -3.65
N MET A 21 9.17 -2.92 -3.53
CA MET A 21 8.35 -3.53 -4.58
C MET A 21 6.99 -2.81 -4.75
N GLY A 22 6.37 -2.40 -3.64
CA GLY A 22 5.17 -1.55 -3.67
C GLY A 22 5.44 -0.22 -4.38
N PHE A 23 6.55 0.44 -4.09
CA PHE A 23 6.95 1.66 -4.78
C PHE A 23 7.24 1.44 -6.27
N GLY A 24 7.89 0.32 -6.64
CA GLY A 24 8.12 -0.03 -8.04
C GLY A 24 6.83 -0.25 -8.82
N THR A 25 5.86 -0.95 -8.24
CA THR A 25 4.53 -1.15 -8.85
C THR A 25 3.73 0.15 -8.93
N TRP A 26 3.90 1.07 -7.99
CA TRP A 26 3.36 2.42 -8.06
C TRP A 26 3.92 3.23 -9.24
N LEU A 27 5.24 3.17 -9.46
CA LEU A 27 5.86 3.82 -10.62
C LEU A 27 5.34 3.24 -11.93
N LEU A 28 5.16 1.92 -12.02
CA LEU A 28 4.55 1.28 -13.18
C LEU A 28 3.10 1.75 -13.40
N TYR A 29 2.32 1.92 -12.34
CA TYR A 29 0.98 2.49 -12.42
C TYR A 29 0.97 3.90 -13.04
N ILE A 30 1.94 4.76 -12.67
CA ILE A 30 2.08 6.10 -13.25
C ILE A 30 2.53 6.01 -14.71
N LEU A 31 3.53 5.19 -15.00
CA LEU A 31 4.09 5.01 -16.34
C LEU A 31 3.03 4.50 -17.34
N MET A 32 2.16 3.59 -16.91
CA MET A 32 1.03 3.09 -17.70
C MET A 32 -0.06 4.15 -17.96
N GLY A 33 -0.01 5.30 -17.29
CA GLY A 33 -0.85 6.45 -17.60
C GLY A 33 -0.35 7.30 -18.78
N ALA A 34 0.87 7.06 -19.26
CA ALA A 34 1.45 7.83 -20.35
C ALA A 34 0.90 7.42 -21.73
N PRO A 35 0.75 8.37 -22.68
CA PRO A 35 0.08 8.13 -23.96
C PRO A 35 0.77 7.08 -24.83
N PHE A 36 2.09 6.92 -24.68
CA PHE A 36 2.86 5.92 -25.43
C PHE A 36 2.64 4.48 -24.94
N LEU A 37 2.09 4.28 -23.73
CA LEU A 37 1.82 2.96 -23.14
C LEU A 37 0.33 2.59 -23.16
N HIS A 38 -0.49 3.28 -23.95
CA HIS A 38 -1.95 3.11 -23.96
C HIS A 38 -2.41 1.67 -24.24
N GLN A 39 -1.62 0.87 -24.98
CA GLN A 39 -1.88 -0.55 -25.20
C GLN A 39 -1.91 -1.38 -23.90
N PHE A 40 -1.22 -0.94 -22.85
CA PHE A 40 -1.12 -1.62 -21.56
C PHE A 40 -1.99 -1.00 -20.47
N ILE A 41 -2.87 -0.04 -20.82
CA ILE A 41 -3.68 0.67 -19.83
C ILE A 41 -4.64 -0.24 -19.06
N MET A 42 -5.02 -1.39 -19.64
CA MET A 42 -5.80 -2.44 -18.99
C MET A 42 -5.11 -2.98 -17.72
N TYR A 43 -3.78 -3.04 -17.69
CA TYR A 43 -3.01 -3.52 -16.54
C TYR A 43 -2.82 -2.47 -15.44
N ARG A 44 -3.15 -1.20 -15.72
CA ARG A 44 -2.92 -0.09 -14.80
C ARG A 44 -3.64 -0.28 -13.47
N THR A 45 -4.90 -0.70 -13.49
CA THR A 45 -5.68 -0.98 -12.27
C THR A 45 -5.09 -2.13 -11.47
N HIS A 46 -4.62 -3.19 -12.13
CA HIS A 46 -3.94 -4.31 -11.48
C HIS A 46 -2.63 -3.86 -10.79
N CYS A 47 -1.84 -2.98 -11.42
CA CYS A 47 -0.65 -2.40 -10.80
C CYS A 47 -0.98 -1.55 -9.57
N ALA A 48 -2.06 -0.75 -9.62
CA ALA A 48 -2.51 0.04 -8.48
C ALA A 48 -2.90 -0.84 -7.28
N ILE A 49 -3.67 -1.91 -7.53
CA ILE A 49 -4.10 -2.85 -6.50
C ILE A 49 -2.89 -3.55 -5.88
N MET A 50 -1.95 -4.04 -6.71
CA MET A 50 -0.74 -4.71 -6.25
C MET A 50 0.16 -3.78 -5.43
N CYS A 51 0.30 -2.51 -5.82
CA CYS A 51 1.02 -1.50 -5.06
C CYS A 51 0.43 -1.34 -3.64
N VAL A 52 -0.88 -1.14 -3.55
CA VAL A 52 -1.56 -0.97 -2.27
C VAL A 52 -1.39 -2.21 -1.39
N MET A 53 -1.58 -3.41 -1.95
CA MET A 53 -1.35 -4.65 -1.21
C MET A 53 0.09 -4.76 -0.69
N LEU A 54 1.09 -4.52 -1.54
CA LEU A 54 2.51 -4.62 -1.15
C LEU A 54 2.90 -3.59 -0.08
N MET A 55 2.38 -2.37 -0.16
CA MET A 55 2.63 -1.35 0.86
C MET A 55 1.98 -1.72 2.21
N VAL A 56 0.74 -2.24 2.20
CA VAL A 56 0.06 -2.71 3.42
C VAL A 56 0.79 -3.91 4.03
N PHE A 57 1.25 -4.87 3.22
CA PHE A 57 2.06 -5.99 3.68
C PHE A 57 3.41 -5.53 4.24
N GLY A 58 4.08 -4.60 3.56
CA GLY A 58 5.34 -4.01 4.04
C GLY A 58 5.16 -3.32 5.39
N LEU A 59 4.09 -2.55 5.57
CA LEU A 59 3.81 -1.87 6.83
C LEU A 59 3.48 -2.86 7.95
N SER A 60 2.63 -3.86 7.67
CA SER A 60 2.32 -4.95 8.61
C SER A 60 3.58 -5.71 9.06
N ALA A 61 4.47 -6.05 8.12
CA ALA A 61 5.73 -6.72 8.42
C ALA A 61 6.66 -5.84 9.29
N SER A 62 6.69 -4.52 9.04
CA SER A 62 7.48 -3.60 9.88
C SER A 62 6.95 -3.50 11.31
N MET A 63 5.61 -3.52 11.48
CA MET A 63 4.97 -3.49 12.79
C MET A 63 5.25 -4.75 13.61
N TYR A 64 5.39 -5.91 12.99
CA TYR A 64 5.73 -7.15 13.70
C TYR A 64 7.11 -7.06 14.36
N TYR A 65 8.10 -6.47 13.69
CA TYR A 65 9.42 -6.21 14.26
C TYR A 65 9.35 -5.20 15.42
N ASP A 66 8.66 -4.08 15.20
CA ASP A 66 8.57 -2.99 16.19
C ASP A 66 7.80 -3.40 17.44
N TYR A 67 6.85 -4.32 17.32
CA TYR A 67 6.11 -4.85 18.46
C TYR A 67 7.03 -5.44 19.54
N TYR A 68 8.07 -6.17 19.13
CA TYR A 68 8.97 -6.86 20.07
C TYR A 68 10.13 -6.00 20.57
N HIS A 69 10.59 -5.03 19.78
CA HIS A 69 11.79 -4.25 20.12
C HIS A 69 11.52 -2.79 20.49
N HIS A 70 10.45 -2.18 19.95
CA HIS A 70 10.19 -0.74 20.07
C HIS A 70 8.69 -0.44 20.22
N HIS A 71 8.12 -0.80 21.37
CA HIS A 71 6.67 -0.72 21.64
C HIS A 71 6.07 0.69 21.46
N ARG A 72 6.85 1.75 21.72
CA ARG A 72 6.41 3.14 21.48
C ARG A 72 6.26 3.47 19.99
N GLU A 73 7.16 2.98 19.14
CA GLU A 73 7.06 3.18 17.70
C GLU A 73 5.92 2.37 17.08
N PHE A 74 5.66 1.18 17.64
CA PHE A 74 4.55 0.33 17.26
C PHE A 74 3.19 1.03 17.46
N GLU A 75 2.98 1.63 18.65
CA GLU A 75 1.77 2.41 18.96
C GLU A 75 1.51 3.54 17.95
N GLN A 76 2.55 4.25 17.54
CA GLN A 76 2.44 5.33 16.55
C GLN A 76 2.14 4.77 15.15
N LYS A 77 2.84 3.73 14.71
CA LYS A 77 2.62 3.10 13.39
C LYS A 77 1.22 2.47 13.29
N LYS A 78 0.70 1.92 14.39
CA LYS A 78 -0.68 1.41 14.48
C LYS A 78 -1.72 2.50 14.23
N LYS A 79 -1.53 3.70 14.78
CA LYS A 79 -2.44 4.84 14.53
C LYS A 79 -2.44 5.23 13.06
N TRP A 80 -1.27 5.31 12.44
CA TRP A 80 -1.14 5.58 11.00
C TRP A 80 -1.77 4.49 10.13
N LEU A 81 -1.63 3.22 10.51
CA LEU A 81 -2.27 2.09 9.82
C LEU A 81 -3.80 2.24 9.85
N ILE A 82 -4.39 2.54 11.01
CA ILE A 82 -5.84 2.76 11.15
C ILE A 82 -6.30 3.93 10.27
N VAL A 83 -5.58 5.05 10.27
CA VAL A 83 -5.88 6.20 9.41
C VAL A 83 -5.84 5.79 7.94
N SER A 84 -4.82 5.03 7.52
CA SER A 84 -4.70 4.57 6.13
C SER A 84 -5.86 3.65 5.72
N TYR A 85 -6.34 2.78 6.60
CA TYR A 85 -7.53 1.96 6.35
C TYR A 85 -8.81 2.77 6.24
N ILE A 86 -9.01 3.80 7.07
CA ILE A 86 -10.17 4.69 6.98
C ILE A 86 -10.16 5.42 5.64
N VAL A 87 -9.00 5.95 5.22
CA VAL A 87 -8.84 6.61 3.91
C VAL A 87 -9.13 5.64 2.77
N LEU A 88 -8.60 4.41 2.84
CA LEU A 88 -8.83 3.39 1.83
C LEU A 88 -10.31 3.01 1.74
N ALA A 89 -10.98 2.81 2.88
CA ALA A 89 -12.41 2.53 2.94
C ALA A 89 -13.24 3.68 2.34
N GLY A 90 -12.87 4.94 2.63
CA GLY A 90 -13.49 6.12 2.03
C GLY A 90 -13.31 6.18 0.51
N LEU A 91 -12.10 5.90 0.02
CA LEU A 91 -11.80 5.86 -1.41
C LEU A 91 -12.58 4.74 -2.11
N ILE A 92 -12.64 3.53 -1.54
CA ILE A 92 -13.41 2.41 -2.10
C ILE A 92 -14.90 2.75 -2.12
N TYR A 93 -15.44 3.26 -1.02
CA TYR A 93 -16.84 3.67 -0.95
C TYR A 93 -17.18 4.71 -2.02
N PHE A 94 -16.30 5.70 -2.20
CA PHE A 94 -16.53 6.80 -3.12
C PHE A 94 -16.29 6.45 -4.59
N LEU A 95 -15.25 5.67 -4.90
CA LEU A 95 -14.83 5.37 -6.27
C LEU A 95 -15.48 4.11 -6.84
N ILE A 96 -15.77 3.11 -6.00
CA ILE A 96 -16.26 1.79 -6.45
C ILE A 96 -17.73 1.62 -6.11
N LEU A 97 -18.17 2.02 -4.91
CA LEU A 97 -19.53 1.75 -4.44
C LEU A 97 -20.54 2.85 -4.80
N ARG A 98 -20.07 4.03 -5.19
CA ARG A 98 -20.92 5.18 -5.50
C ARG A 98 -21.15 5.26 -7.01
N ASP A 99 -22.18 4.54 -7.50
CA ASP A 99 -22.63 4.55 -8.91
C ASP A 99 -23.17 5.90 -9.43
N LYS A 100 -23.13 6.97 -8.63
CA LYS A 100 -23.66 8.29 -9.01
C LYS A 100 -22.54 9.31 -9.20
N PRO A 101 -22.36 9.89 -10.42
CA PRO A 101 -21.40 10.95 -10.64
C PRO A 101 -21.74 12.15 -9.75
N PHE A 102 -20.70 12.80 -9.21
CA PHE A 102 -20.83 14.02 -8.43
C PHE A 102 -21.36 15.12 -9.36
N ASN A 103 -22.66 15.39 -9.30
CA ASN A 103 -23.22 16.57 -9.94
C ASN A 103 -22.88 17.76 -9.04
N PHE A 104 -21.74 18.40 -9.30
CA PHE A 104 -21.38 19.70 -8.73
C PHE A 104 -22.30 20.80 -9.33
N ASN A 105 -23.62 20.63 -9.19
CA ASN A 105 -24.54 21.74 -9.31
C ASN A 105 -24.63 22.41 -7.95
N LEU A 106 -23.57 23.17 -7.63
CA LEU A 106 -23.58 24.11 -6.53
C LEU A 106 -23.71 25.51 -7.17
N PHE A 107 -24.98 25.91 -7.35
CA PHE A 107 -25.51 27.22 -7.74
C PHE A 107 -24.99 27.87 -9.04
#